data_AF-R0BTQ9-F1
#
_entry.id   AF-R0BTQ9-F1
#
_cell.length_a   1.000
_cell.length_b   1.000
_cell.length_c   1.000
_cell.angle_alpha   90.00
_cell.angle_beta   90.00
_cell.angle_gamma   90.00
#
_symmetry.space_group_name_H-M   'P 1'
#
loop_
_entity.id
_entity.type
_entity.pdbx_description
1 polymer ?
#
loop_
_entity_poly.entity_id
_entity_poly.type
_entity_poly.pdbx_seq_one_letter_code
_entity_poly.pdbx_strand_id
1 'polypeptide(L)'
;MTQQEEQDMKHGWGSVILSGGQGRRMGGIDKGGLDYKGESFCGHIQKQLQALDIPCYLSRACYAGSGGREGGLEVIEDTVKGAEGEWIGPMGGIWSCFQRTGLEGLFFVSCDMPLFRKEMAAILMERWEPGADAVLWRTRDGRIQPLCGFYAATCLEALGDTIRQGNYRLMKFLDAVRCIVVDTSEAHIPDIWFANVNSPSAYRSLEGLRTPVLAVSGRKDTGKTALLEMLVGELDRVGIRSAVIKHDGHEFEADVPGTDSRRIKEAGAYGTVVYSGTKFSMTKEQPSMKAEDFFGFFPEADIIFLEGQKDSDYPKLEVLRREVSDIPVCRPETVLAYIWSGEIAWSGENTWSGENTWSGENTWSGEECPGRGNRRNGKCPVLTAAQKDRILETVIGHMDRYCRGDGGDEL
;
A
#
# COMPACT_ATOMS: atom_id res chain seq x y z
N MET A 1 -15.44 2.29 -22.54
CA MET A 1 -14.37 1.64 -23.31
C MET A 1 -14.69 0.17 -23.44
N THR A 2 -14.40 -0.41 -24.58
CA THR A 2 -14.50 -1.86 -24.81
C THR A 2 -13.20 -2.54 -24.33
N GLN A 3 -13.27 -3.83 -23.97
CA GLN A 3 -12.09 -4.62 -23.57
C GLN A 3 -11.00 -4.66 -24.65
N GLN A 4 -11.38 -4.45 -25.92
CA GLN A 4 -10.46 -4.36 -27.06
C GLN A 4 -9.66 -3.04 -27.02
N GLU A 5 -10.29 -1.91 -26.70
CA GLU A 5 -9.63 -0.60 -26.56
C GLU A 5 -8.69 -0.56 -25.35
N GLU A 6 -9.05 -1.23 -24.26
CA GLU A 6 -8.18 -1.42 -23.07
C GLU A 6 -6.97 -2.31 -23.37
N GLN A 7 -7.14 -3.33 -24.21
CA GLN A 7 -6.04 -4.20 -24.66
C GLN A 7 -5.13 -3.52 -25.68
N ASP A 8 -5.68 -2.73 -26.60
CA ASP A 8 -4.88 -1.99 -27.60
C ASP A 8 -4.06 -0.86 -26.95
N MET A 9 -4.56 -0.19 -25.90
CA MET A 9 -3.76 0.79 -25.14
C MET A 9 -2.54 0.18 -24.43
N LYS A 10 -2.62 -1.08 -23.98
CA LYS A 10 -1.47 -1.77 -23.37
C LYS A 10 -0.34 -2.06 -24.35
N HIS A 11 -0.59 -2.09 -25.66
CA HIS A 11 0.44 -2.39 -26.67
C HIS A 11 1.39 -1.22 -26.95
N GLY A 12 1.07 0.00 -26.48
CA GLY A 12 1.90 1.20 -26.66
C GLY A 12 2.68 1.63 -25.42
N TRP A 13 2.55 0.93 -24.29
CA TRP A 13 3.10 1.36 -23.00
C TRP A 13 4.18 0.42 -22.47
N GLY A 14 5.04 0.94 -21.59
CA GLY A 14 6.07 0.16 -20.91
C GLY A 14 6.37 0.68 -19.50
N SER A 15 7.31 0.02 -18.82
CA SER A 15 7.77 0.41 -17.49
C SER A 15 9.29 0.48 -17.41
N VAL A 16 9.81 1.37 -16.57
CA VAL A 16 11.24 1.66 -16.46
C VAL A 16 11.63 1.76 -14.99
N ILE A 17 12.67 1.02 -14.62
CA ILE A 17 13.39 1.22 -13.35
C ILE A 17 14.46 2.29 -13.58
N LEU A 18 14.36 3.42 -12.88
CA LEU A 18 15.37 4.47 -12.88
C LEU A 18 16.46 4.14 -11.86
N SER A 19 17.60 3.66 -12.34
CA SER A 19 18.79 3.42 -11.52
C SER A 19 19.79 4.57 -11.68
N GLY A 20 19.78 5.49 -10.71
CA GLY A 20 20.68 6.65 -10.69
C GLY A 20 22.14 6.29 -10.42
N GLY A 21 23.08 7.10 -10.94
CA GLY A 21 24.52 6.83 -10.91
C GLY A 21 25.21 6.91 -9.53
N GLN A 22 26.32 6.17 -9.41
CA GLN A 22 27.23 5.96 -8.25
C GLN A 22 26.72 6.49 -6.90
N GLY A 23 26.41 5.58 -5.97
CA GLY A 23 26.04 5.80 -4.57
C GLY A 23 27.06 6.57 -3.71
N ARG A 24 27.44 7.80 -4.12
CA ARG A 24 28.36 8.71 -3.44
C ARG A 24 27.87 9.09 -2.04
N ARG A 25 26.56 9.02 -1.79
CA ARG A 25 25.94 9.24 -0.46
C ARG A 25 25.88 7.98 0.43
N MET A 26 26.19 6.80 -0.13
CA MET A 26 26.21 5.50 0.56
C MET A 26 27.64 4.91 0.61
N GLY A 27 28.67 5.76 0.68
CA GLY A 27 30.05 5.31 0.82
C GLY A 27 30.58 4.44 -0.34
N GLY A 28 29.97 4.52 -1.53
CA GLY A 28 30.37 3.72 -2.70
C GLY A 28 29.63 2.39 -2.86
N ILE A 29 28.63 2.08 -2.01
CA ILE A 29 27.75 0.92 -2.19
C ILE A 29 26.74 1.23 -3.31
N ASP A 30 26.65 0.32 -4.29
CA ASP A 30 25.61 0.34 -5.31
C ASP A 30 24.25 0.13 -4.65
N LYS A 31 23.41 1.18 -4.67
CA LYS A 31 22.10 1.20 -4.00
C LYS A 31 21.13 0.18 -4.58
N GLY A 32 21.27 -0.13 -5.87
CA GLY A 32 20.42 -1.12 -6.54
C GLY A 32 20.63 -2.55 -6.04
N GLY A 33 21.77 -2.81 -5.39
CA GLY A 33 22.14 -4.11 -4.81
C GLY A 33 21.91 -4.23 -3.31
N LEU A 34 21.22 -3.27 -2.67
CA LEU A 34 20.80 -3.42 -1.27
C LEU A 34 19.66 -4.45 -1.18
N ASP A 35 19.75 -5.34 -0.19
CA ASP A 35 18.78 -6.41 0.03
C ASP A 35 17.75 -6.01 1.09
N TYR A 36 16.49 -6.37 0.90
CA TYR A 36 15.46 -6.32 1.92
C TYR A 36 14.65 -7.61 1.90
N LYS A 37 14.53 -8.26 3.07
CA LYS A 37 13.88 -9.58 3.22
C LYS A 37 14.41 -10.64 2.24
N GLY A 38 15.71 -10.58 1.90
CA GLY A 38 16.39 -11.57 1.07
C GLY A 38 16.27 -11.34 -0.45
N GLU A 39 15.76 -10.19 -0.89
CA GLU A 39 15.67 -9.79 -2.29
C GLU A 39 16.25 -8.38 -2.48
N SER A 40 16.99 -8.16 -3.57
CA SER A 40 17.54 -6.83 -3.85
C SER A 40 16.42 -5.85 -4.23
N PHE A 41 16.60 -4.56 -3.96
CA PHE A 41 15.57 -3.55 -4.27
C PHE A 41 15.21 -3.57 -5.76
N CYS A 42 16.23 -3.58 -6.62
CA CYS A 42 16.04 -3.65 -8.06
C CYS A 42 15.35 -4.96 -8.48
N GLY A 43 15.73 -6.09 -7.88
CA GLY A 43 15.11 -7.40 -8.15
C GLY A 43 13.63 -7.43 -7.78
N HIS A 44 13.27 -6.93 -6.60
CA HIS A 44 11.88 -6.80 -6.16
C HIS A 44 11.07 -5.91 -7.10
N ILE A 45 11.56 -4.71 -7.42
CA ILE A 45 10.88 -3.78 -8.34
C ILE A 45 10.72 -4.41 -9.72
N GLN A 46 11.76 -5.06 -10.23
CA GLN A 46 11.72 -5.79 -11.51
C GLN A 46 10.61 -6.84 -11.50
N LYS A 47 10.53 -7.68 -10.47
CA LYS A 47 9.51 -8.71 -10.33
C LYS A 47 8.09 -8.12 -10.30
N GLN A 48 7.90 -6.98 -9.62
CA GLN A 48 6.63 -6.26 -9.61
C GLN A 48 6.25 -5.75 -11.01
N LEU A 49 7.17 -5.06 -11.69
CA LEU A 49 6.90 -4.50 -13.02
C LEU A 49 6.68 -5.59 -14.07
N GLN A 50 7.45 -6.68 -14.06
CA GLN A 50 7.26 -7.80 -15.00
C GLN A 50 5.90 -8.48 -14.82
N ALA A 51 5.30 -8.43 -13.63
CA ALA A 51 3.97 -8.95 -13.38
C ALA A 51 2.83 -8.08 -13.96
N LEU A 52 3.15 -6.93 -14.57
CA LEU A 52 2.20 -6.12 -15.34
C LEU A 52 1.98 -6.64 -16.76
N ASP A 53 2.84 -7.56 -17.24
CA ASP A 53 2.81 -8.11 -18.60
C ASP A 53 2.94 -7.04 -19.70
N ILE A 54 3.84 -6.06 -19.47
CA ILE A 54 4.23 -5.01 -20.42
C ILE A 54 5.76 -4.96 -20.56
N PRO A 55 6.32 -4.35 -21.62
CA PRO A 55 7.76 -4.15 -21.75
C PRO A 55 8.38 -3.45 -20.53
N CYS A 56 9.45 -4.04 -20.00
CA CYS A 56 10.15 -3.52 -18.81
C CYS A 56 11.64 -3.27 -19.10
N TYR A 57 12.12 -2.09 -18.71
CA TYR A 57 13.47 -1.60 -19.00
C TYR A 57 14.20 -1.16 -17.73
N LEU A 58 15.53 -1.13 -17.79
CA LEU A 58 16.38 -0.54 -16.76
C LEU A 58 17.08 0.69 -17.33
N SER A 59 16.88 1.86 -16.74
CA SER A 59 17.55 3.10 -17.12
C SER A 59 18.72 3.38 -16.19
N ARG A 60 19.91 3.71 -16.73
CA ARG A 60 21.10 4.08 -15.94
C ARG A 60 21.96 5.16 -16.61
N ALA A 61 22.83 5.81 -15.85
CA ALA A 61 23.84 6.71 -16.43
C ALA A 61 24.83 5.91 -17.32
N CYS A 62 25.24 6.45 -18.46
CA CYS A 62 26.19 5.77 -19.36
C CYS A 62 27.58 5.66 -18.68
N TYR A 63 28.02 4.43 -18.45
CA TYR A 63 29.38 4.09 -18.04
C TYR A 63 30.04 3.40 -19.23
N ALA A 64 31.14 3.96 -19.73
CA ALA A 64 31.85 3.51 -20.92
C ALA A 64 31.89 1.96 -21.06
N GLY A 65 30.96 1.42 -21.84
CA GLY A 65 30.87 -0.01 -22.16
C GLY A 65 29.91 -0.82 -21.28
N SER A 66 28.62 -0.82 -21.62
CA SER A 66 27.90 -2.04 -22.06
C SER A 66 26.42 -1.73 -22.30
N GLY A 67 26.08 -1.40 -23.55
CA GLY A 67 24.74 -1.78 -24.03
C GLY A 67 24.58 -3.29 -23.84
N GLY A 68 23.44 -3.73 -23.32
CA GLY A 68 23.29 -5.13 -22.92
C GLY A 68 22.01 -5.40 -22.13
N ARG A 69 21.99 -6.56 -21.46
CA ARG A 69 20.92 -6.95 -20.54
C ARG A 69 21.49 -7.07 -19.13
N GLU A 70 20.74 -6.59 -18.15
CA GLU A 70 21.08 -6.68 -16.73
C GLU A 70 19.86 -7.25 -16.00
N GLY A 71 20.04 -8.31 -15.21
CA GLY A 71 18.90 -9.02 -14.60
C GLY A 71 17.88 -9.56 -15.62
N GLY A 72 18.22 -9.63 -16.92
CA GLY A 72 17.31 -9.99 -18.01
C GLY A 72 16.55 -8.80 -18.64
N LEU A 73 16.63 -7.60 -18.06
CA LEU A 73 16.06 -6.36 -18.60
C LEU A 73 16.93 -5.75 -19.69
N GLU A 74 16.33 -5.12 -20.69
CA GLU A 74 17.06 -4.26 -21.62
C GLU A 74 17.50 -2.98 -20.90
N VAL A 75 18.79 -2.65 -21.01
CA VAL A 75 19.38 -1.46 -20.39
C VAL A 75 19.34 -0.29 -21.36
N ILE A 76 18.78 0.82 -20.91
CA ILE A 76 18.77 2.11 -21.61
C ILE A 76 19.72 3.05 -20.88
N GLU A 77 20.77 3.46 -21.58
CA GLU A 77 21.75 4.41 -21.02
C GLU A 77 21.30 5.85 -21.28
N ASP A 78 21.52 6.71 -20.30
CA ASP A 78 21.28 8.14 -20.46
C ASP A 78 22.18 8.70 -21.58
N THR A 79 21.58 9.53 -22.43
CA THR A 79 22.22 10.17 -23.59
C THR A 79 22.32 11.68 -23.44
N VAL A 80 21.71 12.26 -22.39
CA VAL A 80 21.58 13.70 -22.23
C VAL A 80 22.53 14.23 -21.17
N LYS A 81 23.31 15.24 -21.54
CA LYS A 81 24.21 15.95 -20.64
C LYS A 81 23.88 17.43 -20.59
N GLY A 82 24.17 18.04 -19.44
CA GLY A 82 24.03 19.46 -19.22
C GLY A 82 25.15 20.26 -19.90
N ALA A 83 25.09 21.58 -19.76
CA ALA A 83 26.03 22.51 -20.37
C ALA A 83 27.49 22.28 -19.94
N GLU A 84 27.74 21.71 -18.75
CA GLU A 84 29.07 21.43 -18.22
C GLU A 84 29.49 19.96 -18.47
N GLY A 85 28.72 19.19 -19.24
CA GLY A 85 28.99 17.81 -19.58
C GLY A 85 28.60 16.79 -18.49
N GLU A 86 27.86 17.24 -17.49
CA GLU A 86 27.31 16.45 -16.39
C GLU A 86 26.02 15.72 -16.79
N TRP A 87 25.75 14.56 -16.19
CA TRP A 87 24.45 13.90 -16.32
C TRP A 87 23.36 14.71 -15.61
N ILE A 88 22.24 14.93 -16.29
CA ILE A 88 21.16 15.80 -15.79
C ILE A 88 20.15 15.08 -14.87
N GLY A 89 20.48 13.85 -14.47
CA GLY A 89 19.67 13.07 -13.53
C GLY A 89 18.40 12.49 -14.17
N PRO A 90 17.30 12.36 -13.40
CA PRO A 90 16.12 11.64 -13.86
C PRO A 90 15.48 12.16 -15.15
N MET A 91 15.56 13.47 -15.41
CA MET A 91 15.04 14.05 -16.66
C MET A 91 15.75 13.50 -17.90
N GLY A 92 17.06 13.26 -17.82
CA GLY A 92 17.84 12.64 -18.91
C GLY A 92 17.46 11.18 -19.10
N GLY A 93 17.25 10.45 -18.00
CA GLY A 93 16.73 9.08 -18.03
C GLY A 93 15.36 8.97 -18.70
N ILE A 94 14.40 9.82 -18.30
CA ILE A 94 13.06 9.86 -18.91
C ILE A 94 13.15 10.15 -20.41
N TRP A 95 13.90 11.19 -20.79
CA TRP A 95 14.11 11.56 -22.20
C TRP A 95 14.71 10.38 -23.00
N SER A 96 15.81 9.82 -22.51
CA SER A 96 16.53 8.74 -23.20
C SER A 96 15.67 7.48 -23.36
N CYS A 97 14.83 7.16 -22.37
CA CYS A 97 13.91 6.03 -22.45
C CYS A 97 12.86 6.20 -23.55
N PHE A 98 12.24 7.37 -23.65
CA PHE A 98 11.30 7.63 -24.75
C PHE A 98 11.99 7.61 -26.12
N GLN A 99 13.16 8.23 -26.26
CA GLN A 99 13.90 8.22 -27.54
C GLN A 99 14.29 6.80 -27.97
N ARG A 100 14.63 5.93 -27.01
CA ARG A 100 15.06 4.57 -27.28
C ARG A 100 13.89 3.62 -27.57
N THR A 101 12.80 3.73 -26.81
CA THR A 101 11.67 2.79 -26.88
C THR A 101 10.67 3.16 -27.97
N GLY A 102 10.46 4.45 -28.23
CA GLY A 102 9.41 4.93 -29.12
C GLY A 102 7.99 4.63 -28.64
N LEU A 103 7.82 4.25 -27.37
CA LEU A 103 6.53 3.93 -26.78
C LEU A 103 5.74 5.20 -26.48
N GLU A 104 4.42 5.08 -26.51
CA GLU A 104 3.48 6.18 -26.29
C GLU A 104 3.39 6.60 -24.82
N GLY A 105 3.74 5.68 -23.91
CA GLY A 105 3.71 5.94 -22.48
C GLY A 105 4.66 5.04 -21.70
N LEU A 106 5.25 5.59 -20.63
CA LEU A 106 6.18 4.90 -19.77
C LEU A 106 5.86 5.17 -18.30
N PHE A 107 5.71 4.11 -17.52
CA PHE A 107 5.72 4.19 -16.06
C PHE A 107 7.16 4.15 -15.56
N PHE A 108 7.55 5.15 -14.76
CA PHE A 108 8.88 5.22 -14.15
C PHE A 108 8.80 4.99 -12.64
N VAL A 109 9.71 4.16 -12.12
CA VAL A 109 9.92 3.98 -10.68
C VAL A 109 11.41 4.06 -10.36
N SER A 110 11.76 4.76 -9.29
CA SER A 110 13.13 4.83 -8.80
C SER A 110 13.58 3.52 -8.13
N CYS A 111 14.85 3.11 -8.34
CA CYS A 111 15.40 1.89 -7.76
C CYS A 111 15.55 1.92 -6.23
N ASP A 112 15.38 3.10 -5.61
CA ASP A 112 15.47 3.34 -4.16
C ASP A 112 14.13 3.22 -3.43
N MET A 113 13.08 2.69 -4.09
CA MET A 113 11.74 2.44 -3.54
C MET A 113 11.50 0.93 -3.27
N PRO A 114 12.09 0.35 -2.22
CA PRO A 114 12.07 -1.10 -1.97
C PRO A 114 10.69 -1.68 -1.64
N LEU A 115 9.71 -0.83 -1.31
CA LEU A 115 8.35 -1.24 -0.96
C LEU A 115 7.36 -1.06 -2.12
N PHE A 116 7.85 -0.70 -3.31
CA PHE A 116 7.03 -0.55 -4.50
C PHE A 116 6.16 -1.80 -4.78
N ARG A 117 4.97 -1.57 -5.33
CA ARG A 117 4.01 -2.60 -5.72
C ARG A 117 3.49 -2.30 -7.11
N LYS A 118 3.24 -3.35 -7.90
CA LYS A 118 2.76 -3.21 -9.28
C LYS A 118 1.43 -2.47 -9.38
N GLU A 119 0.58 -2.56 -8.35
CA GLU A 119 -0.71 -1.90 -8.25
C GLU A 119 -0.55 -0.37 -8.32
N MET A 120 0.56 0.18 -7.80
CA MET A 120 0.86 1.61 -7.91
C MET A 120 1.05 2.05 -9.35
N ALA A 121 1.63 1.19 -10.20
CA ALA A 121 1.77 1.46 -11.63
C ALA A 121 0.44 1.27 -12.36
N ALA A 122 -0.22 0.13 -12.12
CA ALA A 122 -1.50 -0.21 -12.75
C ALA A 122 -2.54 0.90 -12.54
N ILE A 123 -2.69 1.40 -11.32
CA ILE A 123 -3.65 2.48 -11.00
C ILE A 123 -3.32 3.76 -11.77
N LEU A 124 -2.06 4.21 -11.81
CA LEU A 124 -1.73 5.44 -12.53
C LEU A 124 -1.90 5.29 -14.05
N MET A 125 -1.58 4.12 -14.60
CA MET A 125 -1.77 3.82 -16.02
C MET A 125 -3.27 3.79 -16.37
N GLU A 126 -4.12 3.21 -15.52
CA GLU A 126 -5.59 3.20 -15.69
C GLU A 126 -6.23 4.59 -15.54
N ARG A 127 -5.63 5.47 -14.74
CA ARG A 127 -6.09 6.86 -14.53
C ARG A 127 -5.65 7.83 -15.62
N TRP A 128 -4.83 7.39 -16.58
CA TRP A 128 -4.44 8.24 -17.69
C TRP A 128 -5.63 8.51 -18.62
N GLU A 129 -5.73 9.76 -19.09
CA GLU A 129 -6.76 10.19 -20.05
C GLU A 129 -6.09 10.94 -21.21
N PRO A 130 -6.66 10.87 -22.44
CA PRO A 130 -6.13 11.60 -23.59
C PRO A 130 -5.86 13.08 -23.30
N GLY A 131 -4.67 13.54 -23.71
CA GLY A 131 -4.19 14.90 -23.47
C GLY A 131 -3.57 15.12 -22.09
N ALA A 132 -3.43 14.09 -21.23
CA ALA A 132 -2.58 14.17 -20.05
C ALA A 132 -1.15 13.79 -20.41
N ASP A 133 -0.19 14.57 -19.96
CA ASP A 133 1.24 14.34 -20.18
C ASP A 133 1.87 13.48 -19.09
N ALA A 134 1.31 13.53 -17.88
CA ALA A 134 1.73 12.72 -16.76
C ALA A 134 0.57 12.38 -15.82
N VAL A 135 0.65 11.22 -15.16
CA VAL A 135 -0.19 10.83 -14.04
C VAL A 135 0.72 10.54 -12.85
N LEU A 136 0.52 11.24 -11.75
CA LEU A 136 1.45 11.26 -10.62
C LEU A 136 0.73 11.00 -9.29
N TRP A 137 1.43 10.38 -8.36
CA TRP A 137 0.95 10.24 -6.99
C TRP A 137 1.13 11.51 -6.18
N ARG A 138 0.17 11.79 -5.28
CA ARG A 138 0.31 12.72 -4.16
C ARG A 138 0.06 12.00 -2.84
N THR A 139 1.06 12.04 -1.96
CA THR A 139 0.98 11.45 -0.61
C THR A 139 0.11 12.31 0.33
N ARG A 140 -0.28 11.77 1.48
CA ARG A 140 -1.20 12.45 2.43
C ARG A 140 -0.63 13.75 3.00
N ASP A 141 0.70 13.92 2.97
CA ASP A 141 1.41 15.15 3.33
C ASP A 141 1.48 16.19 2.19
N GLY A 142 0.88 15.89 1.03
CA GLY A 142 0.82 16.75 -0.15
C GLY A 142 2.03 16.65 -1.08
N ARG A 143 3.02 15.79 -0.81
CA ARG A 143 4.19 15.64 -1.69
C ARG A 143 3.82 14.89 -2.97
N ILE A 144 4.27 15.43 -4.11
CA ILE A 144 4.18 14.75 -5.41
C ILE A 144 5.35 13.76 -5.54
N GLN A 145 5.08 12.57 -6.08
CA GLN A 145 6.06 11.50 -6.28
C GLN A 145 6.36 11.31 -7.76
N PRO A 146 7.22 12.15 -8.37
CA PRO A 146 7.40 12.16 -9.83
C PRO A 146 8.26 10.99 -10.35
N LEU A 147 9.03 10.33 -9.47
CA LEU A 147 9.82 9.14 -9.81
C LEU A 147 9.10 7.83 -9.43
N CYS A 148 7.78 7.90 -9.31
CA CYS A 148 6.84 6.79 -9.25
C CYS A 148 5.59 7.25 -10.01
N GLY A 149 5.70 7.35 -11.33
CA GLY A 149 4.72 8.09 -12.14
C GLY A 149 4.65 7.60 -13.57
N PHE A 150 3.48 7.77 -14.17
CA PHE A 150 3.26 7.49 -15.59
C PHE A 150 3.43 8.78 -16.41
N TYR A 151 4.10 8.67 -17.55
CA TYR A 151 4.34 9.77 -18.47
C TYR A 151 3.93 9.36 -19.87
N ALA A 152 3.25 10.25 -20.60
CA ALA A 152 2.95 10.08 -22.01
C ALA A 152 4.01 10.75 -22.87
N ALA A 153 4.27 10.21 -24.06
CA ALA A 153 5.25 10.75 -25.00
C ALA A 153 4.94 12.19 -25.45
N THR A 154 3.70 12.67 -25.26
CA THR A 154 3.30 14.07 -25.49
C THR A 154 4.08 15.05 -24.60
N CYS A 155 4.62 14.60 -23.46
CA CYS A 155 5.41 15.44 -22.57
C CYS A 155 6.80 15.81 -23.12
N LEU A 156 7.25 15.15 -24.20
CA LEU A 156 8.63 15.25 -24.69
C LEU A 156 9.01 16.65 -25.15
N GLU A 157 8.11 17.39 -25.79
CA GLU A 157 8.40 18.75 -26.25
C GLU A 157 8.75 19.66 -25.06
N ALA A 158 7.88 19.69 -24.04
CA ALA A 158 8.08 20.45 -22.82
C ALA A 158 9.29 19.97 -22.00
N LEU A 159 9.53 18.66 -21.94
CA LEU A 159 10.72 18.08 -21.31
C LEU A 159 11.99 18.59 -22.01
N GLY A 160 12.02 18.53 -23.34
CA GLY A 160 13.13 19.00 -24.16
C GLY A 160 13.40 20.49 -24.00
N ASP A 161 12.34 21.31 -23.99
CA ASP A 161 12.47 22.75 -23.76
C ASP A 161 13.03 23.08 -22.39
N THR A 162 12.58 22.39 -21.35
CA THR A 162 13.06 22.58 -19.97
C THR A 162 14.55 22.20 -19.87
N ILE A 163 14.97 21.11 -20.52
CA ILE A 163 16.37 20.69 -20.60
C ILE A 163 17.21 21.73 -21.35
N ARG A 164 16.75 22.23 -22.50
CA ARG A 164 17.48 23.25 -23.30
C ARG A 164 17.64 24.58 -22.55
N GLN A 165 16.72 24.92 -21.66
CA GLN A 165 16.82 26.07 -20.77
C GLN A 165 17.82 25.88 -19.62
N GLY A 166 18.43 24.69 -19.49
CA GLY A 166 19.37 24.37 -18.42
C GLY A 166 18.70 24.12 -17.07
N ASN A 167 17.40 23.81 -17.05
CA ASN A 167 16.66 23.54 -15.82
C ASN A 167 16.42 22.03 -15.67
N TYR A 168 17.16 21.39 -14.76
CA TYR A 168 17.11 19.94 -14.56
C TYR A 168 16.26 19.54 -13.34
N ARG A 169 15.34 20.40 -12.90
CA ARG A 169 14.41 20.10 -11.79
C ARG A 169 13.13 19.51 -12.36
N LEU A 170 12.85 18.25 -12.02
CA LEU A 170 11.69 17.52 -12.53
C LEU A 170 10.36 18.24 -12.25
N MET A 171 10.19 18.80 -11.05
CA MET A 171 9.00 19.61 -10.72
C MET A 171 8.83 20.84 -11.62
N LYS A 172 9.92 21.43 -12.13
CA LYS A 172 9.82 22.58 -13.05
C LYS A 172 9.38 22.19 -14.45
N PHE A 173 9.75 21.01 -14.89
CA PHE A 173 9.17 20.43 -16.10
C PHE A 173 7.68 20.12 -15.90
N LEU A 174 7.31 19.57 -14.74
CA LEU A 174 5.91 19.24 -14.44
C LEU A 174 4.98 20.46 -14.35
N ASP A 175 5.51 21.64 -13.97
CA ASP A 175 4.79 22.92 -14.00
C ASP A 175 4.35 23.31 -15.44
N ALA A 176 4.98 22.76 -16.48
CA ALA A 176 4.79 23.14 -17.88
C ALA A 176 3.89 22.17 -18.68
N VAL A 177 3.36 21.12 -18.04
CA VAL A 177 2.59 20.06 -18.71
C VAL A 177 1.29 19.74 -17.99
N ARG A 178 0.34 19.09 -18.67
CA ARG A 178 -0.93 18.69 -18.04
C ARG A 178 -0.71 17.42 -17.21
N CYS A 179 -0.71 17.56 -15.89
CA CYS A 179 -0.64 16.45 -14.95
C CYS A 179 -2.03 16.06 -14.42
N ILE A 180 -2.31 14.76 -14.37
CA ILE A 180 -3.34 14.18 -13.49
C ILE A 180 -2.66 13.80 -12.18
N VAL A 181 -3.24 14.18 -11.05
CA VAL A 181 -2.72 13.86 -9.72
C VAL A 181 -3.70 12.92 -9.04
N VAL A 182 -3.21 11.75 -8.62
CA VAL A 182 -3.97 10.75 -7.87
C VAL A 182 -3.51 10.79 -6.41
N ASP A 183 -4.46 11.00 -5.51
CA ASP A 183 -4.16 10.98 -4.08
C ASP A 183 -4.04 9.55 -3.56
N THR A 184 -3.00 9.27 -2.76
CA THR A 184 -2.82 7.96 -2.12
C THR A 184 -3.98 7.61 -1.18
N SER A 185 -4.65 8.62 -0.61
CA SER A 185 -5.86 8.44 0.19
C SER A 185 -7.10 8.07 -0.62
N GLU A 186 -7.23 8.57 -1.86
CA GLU A 186 -8.34 8.20 -2.75
C GLU A 186 -8.15 6.76 -3.26
N ALA A 187 -6.92 6.40 -3.59
CA ALA A 187 -6.59 5.07 -4.10
C ALA A 187 -6.31 4.03 -3.00
N HIS A 188 -6.41 4.40 -1.73
CA HIS A 188 -6.15 3.53 -0.59
C HIS A 188 -4.75 2.88 -0.61
N ILE A 189 -3.75 3.62 -1.09
CA ILE A 189 -2.34 3.21 -1.11
C ILE A 189 -1.65 3.72 0.16
N PRO A 190 -0.90 2.87 0.90
CA PRO A 190 -0.11 3.29 2.05
C PRO A 190 1.05 4.20 1.64
N ASP A 191 1.24 5.33 2.34
CA ASP A 191 2.34 6.26 2.03
C ASP A 191 3.71 5.61 2.30
N ILE A 192 3.78 4.62 3.20
CA ILE A 192 5.00 3.85 3.47
C ILE A 192 5.55 3.15 2.22
N TRP A 193 4.74 2.84 1.20
CA TRP A 193 5.22 2.23 -0.05
C TRP A 193 6.08 3.17 -0.90
N PHE A 194 6.01 4.48 -0.65
CA PHE A 194 6.86 5.50 -1.27
C PHE A 194 8.14 5.77 -0.47
N ALA A 195 8.41 5.02 0.60
CA ALA A 195 9.62 5.18 1.39
C ALA A 195 10.87 5.01 0.51
N ASN A 196 11.80 5.94 0.65
CA ASN A 196 12.98 6.01 -0.19
C ASN A 196 14.26 5.77 0.63
N VAL A 197 15.04 4.77 0.24
CA VAL A 197 16.26 4.39 0.96
C VAL A 197 17.49 5.04 0.32
N ASN A 198 17.76 6.26 0.77
CA ASN A 198 18.87 7.07 0.25
C ASN A 198 20.07 7.21 1.21
N SER A 199 19.96 6.68 2.45
CA SER A 199 20.95 6.77 3.52
C SER A 199 21.04 5.48 4.35
N PRO A 200 22.14 5.24 5.10
CA PRO A 200 22.22 4.08 5.99
C PRO A 200 21.21 4.10 7.14
N SER A 201 20.76 5.29 7.57
CA SER A 201 19.70 5.40 8.59
C SER A 201 18.35 4.97 8.03
N ALA A 202 18.00 5.41 6.82
CA ALA A 202 16.77 4.97 6.15
C ALA A 202 16.76 3.45 5.95
N TYR A 203 17.90 2.86 5.58
CA TYR A 203 18.04 1.41 5.45
C TYR A 203 17.79 0.67 6.78
N ARG A 204 18.38 1.13 7.90
CA ARG A 204 18.12 0.54 9.22
C ARG A 204 16.65 0.68 9.65
N SER A 205 16.03 1.81 9.34
CA SER A 205 14.60 2.01 9.62
C SER A 205 13.73 1.08 8.77
N LEU A 206 14.09 0.81 7.52
CA LEU A 206 13.44 -0.19 6.67
C LEU A 206 13.55 -1.60 7.28
N GLU A 207 14.74 -2.01 7.73
CA GLU A 207 14.96 -3.31 8.39
C GLU A 207 14.20 -3.43 9.72
N GLY A 208 13.97 -2.30 10.40
CA GLY A 208 13.21 -2.22 11.65
C GLY A 208 11.70 -2.22 11.48
N LEU A 209 11.17 -2.18 10.25
CA LEU A 209 9.72 -2.18 10.01
C LEU A 209 9.06 -3.42 10.60
N ARG A 210 7.99 -3.19 11.36
CA ARG A 210 7.16 -4.25 11.94
C ARG A 210 5.85 -4.34 11.17
N THR A 211 5.36 -5.55 10.95
CA THR A 211 4.03 -5.77 10.37
C THR A 211 2.97 -5.16 11.29
N PRO A 212 2.15 -4.21 10.79
CA PRO A 212 1.01 -3.65 11.50
C PRO A 212 0.05 -4.72 12.01
N VAL A 213 -0.40 -4.57 13.25
CA VAL A 213 -1.42 -5.43 13.86
C VAL A 213 -2.63 -4.56 14.22
N LEU A 214 -3.83 -4.99 13.82
CA LEU A 214 -5.08 -4.29 14.12
C LEU A 214 -6.16 -5.29 14.54
N ALA A 215 -6.77 -5.10 15.70
CA ALA A 215 -7.89 -5.95 16.10
C ALA A 215 -9.23 -5.44 15.55
N VAL A 216 -10.13 -6.37 15.23
CA VAL A 216 -11.55 -6.10 15.01
C VAL A 216 -12.31 -6.74 16.16
N SER A 217 -12.82 -5.88 17.05
CA SER A 217 -13.37 -6.26 18.34
C SER A 217 -14.86 -5.90 18.44
N GLY A 218 -15.53 -6.41 19.47
CA GLY A 218 -16.97 -6.20 19.69
C GLY A 218 -17.62 -7.43 20.30
N ARG A 219 -18.91 -7.32 20.68
CA ARG A 219 -19.67 -8.47 21.20
C ARG A 219 -19.85 -9.56 20.13
N LYS A 220 -20.28 -10.75 20.55
CA LYS A 220 -20.65 -11.82 19.61
C LYS A 220 -21.80 -11.31 18.72
N ASP A 221 -21.82 -11.70 17.46
CA ASP A 221 -22.91 -11.38 16.50
C ASP A 221 -23.10 -9.89 16.13
N THR A 222 -22.12 -9.02 16.41
CA THR A 222 -22.17 -7.59 16.01
C THR A 222 -21.77 -7.31 14.56
N GLY A 223 -21.23 -8.29 13.83
CA GLY A 223 -20.78 -8.13 12.43
C GLY A 223 -19.26 -8.04 12.23
N LYS A 224 -18.45 -8.43 13.21
CA LYS A 224 -16.97 -8.42 13.11
C LYS A 224 -16.43 -9.14 11.87
N THR A 225 -16.93 -10.35 11.60
CA THR A 225 -16.50 -11.15 10.45
C THR A 225 -16.86 -10.47 9.13
N ALA A 226 -18.05 -9.88 9.01
CA ALA A 226 -18.44 -9.13 7.82
C ALA A 226 -17.55 -7.88 7.59
N LEU A 227 -17.16 -7.19 8.67
CA LEU A 227 -16.21 -6.08 8.57
C LEU A 227 -14.82 -6.57 8.12
N LEU A 228 -14.34 -7.69 8.67
CA LEU A 228 -13.06 -8.29 8.27
C LEU A 228 -13.07 -8.74 6.81
N GLU A 229 -14.14 -9.38 6.34
CA GLU A 229 -14.31 -9.77 4.93
C GLU A 229 -14.25 -8.55 4.01
N MET A 230 -14.94 -7.46 4.38
CA MET A 230 -14.89 -6.20 3.64
C MET A 230 -13.46 -5.64 3.61
N LEU A 231 -12.81 -5.52 4.77
CA LEU A 231 -11.45 -4.98 4.85
C LEU A 231 -10.46 -5.79 4.03
N VAL A 232 -10.43 -7.12 4.20
CA VAL A 232 -9.52 -7.99 3.47
C VAL A 232 -9.78 -7.91 1.96
N GLY A 233 -11.05 -7.92 1.54
CA GLY A 233 -11.40 -7.83 0.12
C GLY A 233 -11.01 -6.51 -0.53
N GLU A 234 -11.20 -5.37 0.15
CA GLU A 234 -10.82 -4.06 -0.39
C GLU A 234 -9.30 -3.83 -0.37
N LEU A 235 -8.59 -4.33 0.65
CA LEU A 235 -7.13 -4.24 0.73
C LEU A 235 -6.44 -5.12 -0.32
N ASP A 236 -6.98 -6.32 -0.60
CA ASP A 236 -6.45 -7.21 -1.64
C ASP A 236 -6.54 -6.58 -3.04
N ARG A 237 -7.60 -5.82 -3.34
CA ARG A 237 -7.77 -5.11 -4.62
C ARG A 237 -6.65 -4.12 -4.93
N VAL A 238 -6.01 -3.56 -3.90
CA VAL A 238 -4.89 -2.63 -4.03
C VAL A 238 -3.54 -3.28 -3.70
N GLY A 239 -3.50 -4.62 -3.60
CA GLY A 239 -2.28 -5.39 -3.42
C GLY A 239 -1.77 -5.48 -1.98
N ILE A 240 -2.57 -5.08 -0.99
CA ILE A 240 -2.22 -5.16 0.43
C ILE A 240 -2.53 -6.57 0.95
N ARG A 241 -1.50 -7.34 1.31
CA ARG A 241 -1.66 -8.70 1.80
C ARG A 241 -2.05 -8.70 3.27
N SER A 242 -3.24 -9.22 3.56
CA SER A 242 -3.78 -9.29 4.91
C SER A 242 -3.75 -10.72 5.45
N ALA A 243 -3.34 -10.91 6.70
CA ALA A 243 -3.54 -12.15 7.44
C ALA A 243 -4.58 -11.95 8.54
N VAL A 244 -5.37 -12.98 8.87
CA VAL A 244 -6.39 -12.90 9.93
C VAL A 244 -6.13 -14.00 10.95
N ILE A 245 -5.99 -13.61 12.21
CA ILE A 245 -5.87 -14.52 13.36
C ILE A 245 -7.15 -14.40 14.17
N LYS A 246 -7.91 -15.49 14.26
CA LYS A 246 -9.15 -15.55 15.02
C LYS A 246 -8.92 -16.20 16.37
N HIS A 247 -9.36 -15.52 17.43
CA HIS A 247 -9.43 -16.11 18.76
C HIS A 247 -10.87 -16.55 19.04
N ASP A 248 -11.13 -17.86 19.00
CA ASP A 248 -12.38 -18.43 19.51
C ASP A 248 -12.24 -18.73 21.00
N GLY A 249 -13.25 -18.39 21.80
CA GLY A 249 -13.27 -18.65 23.23
C GLY A 249 -13.70 -20.07 23.59
N HIS A 250 -14.05 -20.89 22.60
CA HIS A 250 -14.40 -22.29 22.74
C HIS A 250 -13.25 -23.20 22.28
N GLU A 251 -13.17 -24.43 22.80
CA GLU A 251 -12.27 -25.45 22.25
C GLU A 251 -12.59 -25.65 20.76
N PHE A 252 -11.66 -25.24 19.91
CA PHE A 252 -11.78 -25.32 18.46
C PHE A 252 -11.38 -26.72 17.99
N GLU A 253 -12.31 -27.46 17.36
CA GLU A 253 -11.97 -28.70 16.65
C GLU A 253 -11.45 -28.36 15.24
N ALA A 254 -10.12 -28.43 15.08
CA ALA A 254 -9.44 -28.16 13.81
C ALA A 254 -9.53 -29.31 12.78
N ASP A 255 -9.68 -30.56 13.25
CA ASP A 255 -9.63 -31.76 12.40
C ASP A 255 -11.02 -32.28 12.02
N VAL A 256 -11.22 -32.54 10.72
CA VAL A 256 -12.45 -33.14 10.19
C VAL A 256 -12.59 -34.58 10.71
N PRO A 257 -13.76 -34.99 11.23
CA PRO A 257 -13.99 -36.37 11.64
C PRO A 257 -13.70 -37.37 10.51
N GLY A 258 -12.95 -38.45 10.83
CA GLY A 258 -12.68 -39.54 9.89
C GLY A 258 -11.40 -39.43 9.05
N THR A 259 -10.56 -38.41 9.25
CA THR A 259 -9.27 -38.28 8.56
C THR A 259 -8.17 -39.10 9.22
N ASP A 260 -7.14 -39.48 8.44
CA ASP A 260 -5.94 -40.14 8.98
C ASP A 260 -5.17 -39.23 9.97
N SER A 261 -5.19 -37.91 9.76
CA SER A 261 -4.61 -36.93 10.71
C SER A 261 -5.27 -37.04 12.08
N ARG A 262 -6.60 -37.13 12.15
CA ARG A 262 -7.33 -37.27 13.41
C ARG A 262 -7.02 -38.60 14.10
N ARG A 263 -6.98 -39.70 13.36
CA ARG A 263 -6.62 -41.03 13.91
C ARG A 263 -5.20 -41.04 14.50
N ILE A 264 -4.25 -40.38 13.85
CA ILE A 264 -2.87 -40.25 14.34
C ILE A 264 -2.82 -39.35 15.59
N LYS A 265 -3.61 -38.28 15.63
CA LYS A 265 -3.73 -37.41 16.80
C LYS A 265 -4.32 -38.16 18.01
N GLU A 266 -5.41 -38.89 17.80
CA GLU A 266 -6.06 -39.73 18.83
C GLU A 266 -5.15 -40.88 19.30
N ALA A 267 -4.22 -41.35 18.44
CA ALA A 267 -3.17 -42.29 18.82
C ALA A 267 -2.05 -41.69 19.70
N GLY A 268 -2.07 -40.38 19.94
CA GLY A 268 -1.17 -39.67 20.86
C GLY A 268 -0.19 -38.69 20.22
N ALA A 269 -0.33 -38.38 18.92
CA ALA A 269 0.48 -37.32 18.32
C ALA A 269 0.07 -35.94 18.87
N TYR A 270 1.01 -35.22 19.49
CA TYR A 270 0.77 -33.87 20.03
C TYR A 270 0.47 -32.81 18.96
N GLY A 271 0.76 -33.11 17.70
CA GLY A 271 0.40 -32.29 16.55
C GLY A 271 0.53 -33.03 15.22
N THR A 272 -0.21 -32.58 14.23
CA THR A 272 -0.28 -33.14 12.87
C THR A 272 -0.15 -32.02 11.85
N VAL A 273 0.52 -32.30 10.73
CA VAL A 273 0.64 -31.38 9.59
C VAL A 273 0.24 -32.12 8.31
N VAL A 274 -0.69 -31.54 7.56
CA VAL A 274 -1.08 -31.99 6.22
C VAL A 274 -0.69 -30.90 5.25
N TYR A 275 0.05 -31.23 4.19
CA TYR A 275 0.48 -30.26 3.19
C TYR A 275 0.26 -30.76 1.76
N SER A 276 0.13 -29.81 0.84
CA SER A 276 0.19 -30.01 -0.60
C SER A 276 1.13 -28.95 -1.21
N GLY A 277 1.26 -28.90 -2.54
CA GLY A 277 2.26 -28.05 -3.20
C GLY A 277 2.25 -26.57 -2.83
N THR A 278 1.11 -26.00 -2.42
CA THR A 278 0.98 -24.55 -2.14
C THR A 278 0.31 -24.22 -0.81
N LYS A 279 -0.10 -25.21 -0.02
CA LYS A 279 -0.79 -24.96 1.25
C LYS A 279 -0.56 -26.09 2.25
N PHE A 280 -0.70 -25.76 3.52
CA PHE A 280 -0.70 -26.73 4.60
C PHE A 280 -1.77 -26.40 5.63
N SER A 281 -2.13 -27.40 6.43
CA SER A 281 -2.92 -27.27 7.65
C SER A 281 -2.14 -27.93 8.77
N MET A 282 -2.11 -27.27 9.93
CA MET A 282 -1.43 -27.78 11.12
C MET A 282 -2.38 -27.72 12.30
N THR A 283 -2.55 -28.86 12.97
CA THR A 283 -3.23 -28.96 14.27
C THR A 283 -2.17 -29.27 15.31
N LYS A 284 -2.01 -28.42 16.33
CA LYS A 284 -1.02 -28.62 17.38
C LYS A 284 -1.59 -28.20 18.73
N GLU A 285 -1.43 -29.05 19.73
CA GLU A 285 -1.82 -28.71 21.10
C GLU A 285 -0.68 -28.01 21.83
N GLN A 286 -1.03 -26.96 22.56
CA GLN A 286 -0.10 -26.15 23.35
C GLN A 286 -0.76 -25.80 24.70
N PRO A 287 -0.01 -25.73 25.81
CA PRO A 287 -0.58 -25.40 27.12
C PRO A 287 -1.24 -24.02 27.18
N SER A 288 -0.70 -23.06 26.43
CA SER A 288 -1.23 -21.70 26.32
C SER A 288 -0.76 -21.09 25.01
N MET A 289 -1.58 -20.23 24.41
CA MET A 289 -1.25 -19.51 23.17
C MET A 289 -1.71 -18.06 23.28
N LYS A 290 -0.96 -17.16 22.64
CA LYS A 290 -1.33 -15.77 22.43
C LYS A 290 -1.27 -15.43 20.95
N ALA A 291 -1.88 -14.31 20.55
CA ALA A 291 -1.92 -13.92 19.14
C ALA A 291 -0.50 -13.73 18.55
N GLU A 292 0.41 -13.19 19.36
CA GLU A 292 1.81 -12.91 19.02
C GLU A 292 2.58 -14.15 18.58
N ASP A 293 2.24 -15.31 19.15
CA ASP A 293 2.89 -16.58 18.84
C ASP A 293 2.69 -16.97 17.37
N PHE A 294 1.69 -16.39 16.69
CA PHE A 294 1.34 -16.68 15.32
C PHE A 294 1.84 -15.65 14.30
N PHE A 295 2.36 -14.49 14.72
CA PHE A 295 2.75 -13.43 13.78
C PHE A 295 3.86 -13.89 12.83
N GLY A 296 4.80 -14.69 13.33
CA GLY A 296 5.91 -15.24 12.54
C GLY A 296 5.49 -16.23 11.44
N PHE A 297 4.23 -16.69 11.43
CA PHE A 297 3.71 -17.54 10.34
C PHE A 297 3.26 -16.74 9.12
N PHE A 298 3.20 -15.40 9.22
CA PHE A 298 2.76 -14.52 8.14
C PHE A 298 3.83 -13.45 7.80
N PRO A 299 5.08 -13.84 7.49
CA PRO A 299 6.16 -12.87 7.22
C PRO A 299 5.93 -12.01 5.96
N GLU A 300 5.04 -12.47 5.07
CA GLU A 300 4.62 -11.78 3.87
C GLU A 300 3.48 -10.77 4.10
N ALA A 301 2.75 -10.84 5.22
CA ALA A 301 1.62 -9.95 5.46
C ALA A 301 2.07 -8.48 5.58
N ASP A 302 1.34 -7.60 4.89
CA ASP A 302 1.46 -6.15 5.03
C ASP A 302 0.62 -5.65 6.23
N ILE A 303 -0.38 -6.42 6.67
CA ILE A 303 -1.15 -6.19 7.92
C ILE A 303 -1.68 -7.53 8.48
N ILE A 304 -1.70 -7.64 9.81
CA ILE A 304 -2.33 -8.75 10.53
C ILE A 304 -3.57 -8.24 11.26
N PHE A 305 -4.72 -8.82 10.95
CA PHE A 305 -5.96 -8.59 11.69
C PHE A 305 -6.15 -9.61 12.80
N LEU A 306 -6.60 -9.15 13.97
CA LEU A 306 -7.01 -10.01 15.07
C LEU A 306 -8.52 -9.95 15.26
N GLU A 307 -9.24 -11.06 15.06
CA GLU A 307 -10.66 -11.10 15.41
C GLU A 307 -10.81 -11.33 16.92
N GLY A 308 -11.41 -10.38 17.64
CA GLY A 308 -11.60 -10.43 19.09
C GLY A 308 -10.65 -9.49 19.84
N GLN A 309 -9.90 -10.01 20.83
CA GLN A 309 -8.88 -9.24 21.55
C GLN A 309 -9.41 -7.99 22.30
N LYS A 310 -10.57 -8.11 22.96
CA LYS A 310 -11.24 -6.99 23.63
C LYS A 310 -10.35 -6.30 24.68
N ASP A 311 -9.67 -7.13 25.47
CA ASP A 311 -8.88 -6.71 26.62
C ASP A 311 -7.40 -6.42 26.27
N SER A 312 -6.96 -6.69 25.04
CA SER A 312 -5.57 -6.47 24.62
C SER A 312 -5.24 -4.98 24.43
N ASP A 313 -3.94 -4.66 24.38
CA ASP A 313 -3.44 -3.32 24.06
C ASP A 313 -3.35 -3.04 22.55
N TYR A 314 -3.73 -4.00 21.69
CA TYR A 314 -3.70 -3.79 20.23
C TYR A 314 -4.65 -2.67 19.82
N PRO A 315 -4.25 -1.77 18.91
CA PRO A 315 -5.17 -0.83 18.28
C PRO A 315 -6.31 -1.59 17.60
N LYS A 316 -7.54 -1.07 17.68
CA LYS A 316 -8.72 -1.83 17.23
C LYS A 316 -9.84 -1.00 16.64
N LEU A 317 -10.56 -1.62 15.71
CA LEU A 317 -11.89 -1.17 15.27
C LEU A 317 -12.92 -1.91 16.11
N GLU A 318 -13.79 -1.18 16.82
CA GLU A 318 -14.82 -1.78 17.65
C GLU A 318 -16.19 -1.74 16.96
N VAL A 319 -16.77 -2.92 16.71
CA VAL A 319 -18.05 -3.07 16.02
C VAL A 319 -19.20 -3.10 17.02
N LEU A 320 -20.11 -2.13 16.88
CA LEU A 320 -21.32 -1.96 17.67
C LEU A 320 -22.55 -2.18 16.79
N ARG A 321 -23.55 -2.87 17.34
CA ARG A 321 -24.83 -3.13 16.68
C ARG A 321 -25.94 -2.96 17.69
N ARG A 322 -26.81 -1.96 17.51
CA ARG A 322 -27.89 -1.64 18.48
C ARG A 322 -28.69 -2.85 18.94
N GLU A 323 -29.05 -3.72 18.01
CA GLU A 323 -29.85 -4.94 18.26
C GLU A 323 -29.15 -5.98 19.14
N VAL A 324 -27.82 -5.89 19.25
CA VAL A 324 -26.98 -6.84 20.00
C VAL A 324 -26.38 -6.16 21.23
N SER A 325 -25.68 -5.06 21.02
CA SER A 325 -25.19 -4.14 22.05
C SER A 325 -24.63 -2.88 21.39
N ASP A 326 -25.03 -1.75 21.94
CA ASP A 326 -24.50 -0.41 21.67
C ASP A 326 -23.45 0.04 22.69
N ILE A 327 -23.16 -0.80 23.70
CA ILE A 327 -22.18 -0.51 24.76
C ILE A 327 -20.80 -1.03 24.34
N PRO A 328 -19.78 -0.16 24.23
CA PRO A 328 -18.40 -0.55 24.04
C PRO A 328 -17.93 -1.51 25.13
N VAL A 329 -17.19 -2.52 24.72
CA VAL A 329 -16.56 -3.54 25.58
C VAL A 329 -15.04 -3.40 25.60
N CYS A 330 -14.45 -2.61 24.71
CA CYS A 330 -13.02 -2.37 24.69
C CYS A 330 -12.60 -1.15 25.51
N ARG A 331 -11.34 -1.14 25.94
CA ARG A 331 -10.70 0.04 26.54
C ARG A 331 -10.64 1.19 25.51
N PRO A 332 -11.27 2.35 25.76
CA PRO A 332 -11.37 3.45 24.78
C PRO A 332 -10.02 3.91 24.23
N GLU A 333 -8.95 3.79 25.01
CA GLU A 333 -7.59 4.18 24.64
C GLU A 333 -7.01 3.32 23.52
N THR A 334 -7.56 2.12 23.30
CA THR A 334 -7.13 1.19 22.25
C THR A 334 -7.97 1.32 20.97
N VAL A 335 -9.11 2.01 21.03
CA VAL A 335 -10.05 2.09 19.89
C VAL A 335 -9.61 3.19 18.92
N LEU A 336 -9.46 2.83 17.65
CA LEU A 336 -9.18 3.76 16.55
C LEU A 336 -10.47 4.34 15.98
N ALA A 337 -11.51 3.51 15.84
CA ALA A 337 -12.85 3.92 15.41
C ALA A 337 -13.92 2.94 15.92
N TYR A 338 -15.12 3.45 16.16
CA TYR A 338 -16.32 2.65 16.38
C TYR A 338 -17.04 2.44 15.05
N ILE A 339 -17.39 1.20 14.73
CA ILE A 339 -18.10 0.83 13.49
C ILE A 339 -19.53 0.44 13.85
N TRP A 340 -20.49 1.24 13.40
CA TRP A 340 -21.90 1.05 13.64
C TRP A 340 -22.56 0.29 12.48
N SER A 341 -23.21 -0.83 12.77
CA SER A 341 -23.85 -1.70 11.78
C SER A 341 -25.39 -1.61 11.73
N GLY A 342 -26.02 -0.65 12.43
CA GLY A 342 -27.48 -0.43 12.39
C GLY A 342 -27.93 0.64 11.39
N GLU A 343 -29.20 0.60 10.97
CA GLU A 343 -29.87 1.71 10.26
C GLU A 343 -29.89 2.97 11.13
N ILE A 344 -29.54 4.12 10.55
CA ILE A 344 -29.73 5.42 11.20
C ILE A 344 -31.23 5.71 11.12
N ALA A 345 -31.96 5.50 12.21
CA ALA A 345 -33.33 6.00 12.32
C ALA A 345 -33.29 7.53 12.29
N TRP A 346 -33.73 8.12 11.18
CA TRP A 346 -34.01 9.55 11.09
C TRP A 346 -35.17 9.87 12.03
N SER A 347 -34.95 10.75 13.02
CA SER A 347 -36.04 11.41 13.75
C SER A 347 -35.84 12.91 13.61
N GLY A 348 -36.53 13.47 12.63
CA GLY A 348 -36.56 14.90 12.35
C GLY A 348 -37.33 15.11 11.06
N GLU A 349 -38.54 15.61 11.14
CA GLU A 349 -39.32 16.00 9.96
C GLU A 349 -38.58 17.11 9.20
N ASN A 350 -38.36 16.96 7.89
CA ASN A 350 -38.59 18.06 6.96
C ASN A 350 -38.62 17.63 5.49
N THR A 351 -39.52 18.31 4.80
CA THR A 351 -39.96 18.18 3.41
C THR A 351 -38.85 18.39 2.39
N TRP A 352 -38.94 17.59 1.32
CA TRP A 352 -38.09 17.62 0.14
C TRP A 352 -38.33 18.89 -0.71
N SER A 353 -37.31 19.72 -0.85
CA SER A 353 -37.18 20.66 -1.97
C SER A 353 -35.75 20.57 -2.50
N GLY A 354 -35.62 20.37 -3.81
CA GLY A 354 -34.38 20.03 -4.49
C GLY A 354 -33.29 21.11 -4.49
N GLU A 355 -32.14 20.67 -5.01
CA GLU A 355 -30.89 21.40 -5.30
C GLU A 355 -29.79 21.43 -4.21
N ASN A 356 -28.69 20.72 -4.56
CA ASN A 356 -27.27 21.00 -4.34
C ASN A 356 -26.60 21.01 -2.94
N THR A 357 -25.35 20.54 -2.99
CA THR A 357 -24.23 20.64 -2.03
C THR A 357 -24.30 19.79 -0.76
N TRP A 358 -23.44 18.77 -0.70
CA TRP A 358 -23.15 18.01 0.52
C TRP A 358 -22.08 18.77 1.34
N SER A 359 -22.49 19.85 2.00
CA SER A 359 -21.72 20.46 3.09
C SER A 359 -22.42 20.12 4.40
N GLY A 360 -21.98 19.05 5.05
CA GLY A 360 -22.51 18.62 6.33
C GLY A 360 -21.54 17.70 7.04
N GLU A 361 -20.67 18.26 7.87
CA GLU A 361 -20.01 17.50 8.92
C GLU A 361 -21.10 16.93 9.84
N ASN A 362 -21.32 15.62 9.78
CA ASN A 362 -22.19 14.92 10.72
C ASN A 362 -21.55 14.95 12.12
N THR A 363 -21.71 16.09 12.79
CA THR A 363 -21.40 16.28 14.19
C THR A 363 -22.55 15.72 15.00
N TRP A 364 -22.27 14.61 15.66
CA TRP A 364 -23.14 14.03 16.66
C TRP A 364 -23.49 15.09 17.73
N SER A 365 -24.78 15.35 17.94
CA SER A 365 -25.28 16.18 19.03
C SER A 365 -25.09 15.44 20.36
N GLY A 366 -23.91 15.61 20.95
CA GLY A 366 -23.77 15.86 22.38
C GLY A 366 -23.91 14.71 23.39
N GLU A 367 -25.00 13.95 23.42
CA GLU A 367 -25.44 13.37 24.72
C GLU A 367 -25.49 11.83 24.82
N GLU A 368 -25.54 11.08 23.73
CA GLU A 368 -25.72 9.61 23.75
C GLU A 368 -24.54 8.77 23.18
N CYS A 369 -23.31 9.30 23.09
CA CYS A 369 -22.15 8.50 22.65
C CYS A 369 -21.59 7.70 23.84
N PRO A 370 -21.57 6.36 23.79
CA PRO A 370 -20.92 5.58 24.83
C PRO A 370 -19.39 5.59 24.58
N GLY A 371 -18.61 6.01 25.58
CA GLY A 371 -17.14 6.05 25.50
C GLY A 371 -16.45 7.41 25.72
N ARG A 372 -17.04 8.33 26.49
CA ARG A 372 -16.37 9.58 26.96
C ARG A 372 -15.22 9.26 27.95
N GLY A 373 -14.13 8.67 27.47
CA GLY A 373 -12.85 8.55 28.16
C GLY A 373 -11.83 9.53 27.58
N ASN A 374 -11.08 10.22 28.45
CA ASN A 374 -10.13 11.28 28.15
C ASN A 374 -9.07 10.90 27.09
N ARG A 375 -9.23 11.33 25.83
CA ARG A 375 -8.10 11.52 24.90
C ARG A 375 -7.80 13.01 24.77
N ARG A 376 -6.50 13.35 24.82
CA ARG A 376 -5.99 14.72 24.67
C ARG A 376 -6.13 15.29 23.25
N ASN A 377 -6.57 14.50 22.27
CA ASN A 377 -6.81 14.92 20.88
C ASN A 377 -8.11 14.29 20.34
N GLY A 378 -9.22 15.04 20.35
CA GLY A 378 -10.45 14.71 19.62
C GLY A 378 -11.28 13.52 20.13
N LYS A 379 -12.56 13.49 19.75
CA LYS A 379 -13.47 12.35 19.96
C LYS A 379 -13.07 11.20 19.02
N CYS A 380 -13.06 9.96 19.51
CA CYS A 380 -12.87 8.78 18.65
C CYS A 380 -13.98 8.73 17.58
N PRO A 381 -13.66 8.55 16.29
CA PRO A 381 -14.65 8.59 15.23
C PRO A 381 -15.64 7.42 15.34
N VAL A 382 -16.90 7.72 15.02
CA VAL A 382 -17.96 6.72 14.83
C VAL A 382 -18.29 6.69 13.34
N LEU A 383 -18.17 5.52 12.73
CA LEU A 383 -18.35 5.30 11.29
C LEU A 383 -19.46 4.28 11.06
N THR A 384 -20.21 4.43 9.98
CA THR A 384 -21.15 3.39 9.53
C THR A 384 -20.49 2.48 8.51
N ALA A 385 -21.07 1.29 8.30
CA ALA A 385 -20.61 0.37 7.24
C ALA A 385 -20.61 1.00 5.84
N ALA A 386 -21.48 2.00 5.59
CA ALA A 386 -21.53 2.73 4.33
C ALA A 386 -20.33 3.68 4.12
N GLN A 387 -19.62 4.06 5.19
CA GLN A 387 -18.45 4.94 5.13
C GLN A 387 -17.16 4.14 4.91
N LYS A 388 -17.20 3.19 3.97
CA LYS A 388 -16.14 2.23 3.65
C LYS A 388 -14.77 2.89 3.53
N ASP A 389 -14.68 3.96 2.72
CA ASP A 389 -13.41 4.63 2.42
C ASP A 389 -12.80 5.26 3.68
N ARG A 390 -13.61 5.78 4.60
CA ARG A 390 -13.12 6.32 5.89
C ARG A 390 -12.63 5.22 6.83
N ILE A 391 -13.24 4.04 6.76
CA ILE A 391 -12.78 2.87 7.52
C ILE A 391 -11.43 2.43 6.96
N LEU A 392 -11.29 2.31 5.64
CA LEU A 392 -10.04 1.97 4.98
C LEU A 392 -8.93 2.98 5.30
N GLU A 393 -9.21 4.28 5.24
CA GLU A 393 -8.24 5.31 5.63
C GLU A 393 -7.82 5.24 7.10
N THR A 394 -8.71 4.77 7.99
CA THR A 394 -8.33 4.52 9.39
C THR A 394 -7.32 3.38 9.49
N VAL A 395 -7.51 2.31 8.70
CA VAL A 395 -6.60 1.15 8.65
C VAL A 395 -5.27 1.53 8.01
N ILE A 396 -5.28 2.22 6.86
CA ILE A 396 -4.05 2.60 6.15
C ILE A 396 -3.25 3.62 6.96
N GLY A 397 -3.93 4.60 7.56
CA GLY A 397 -3.27 5.54 8.46
C GLY A 397 -2.66 4.85 9.68
N HIS A 398 -3.25 3.74 10.16
CA HIS A 398 -2.63 2.90 11.18
C HIS A 398 -1.39 2.17 10.65
N MET A 399 -1.45 1.60 9.44
CA MET A 399 -0.29 0.96 8.81
C MET A 399 0.89 1.93 8.68
N ASP A 400 0.65 3.14 8.17
CA ASP A 400 1.70 4.15 7.98
C ASP A 400 2.35 4.59 9.30
N ARG A 401 1.56 4.77 10.37
CA ARG A 401 2.09 5.14 11.70
C ARG A 401 2.82 3.99 12.38
N TYR A 402 2.23 2.79 12.35
CA TYR A 402 2.77 1.62 13.03
C TYR A 402 4.14 1.22 12.47
N CYS A 403 4.28 1.28 11.15
CA CYS A 403 5.54 1.02 10.46
C CYS A 403 6.66 1.99 10.89
N ARG A 404 6.35 3.28 11.08
CA ARG A 404 7.35 4.30 11.44
C ARG A 404 7.80 4.24 12.91
N GLY A 405 7.09 3.50 13.76
CA GLY A 405 7.22 3.57 15.22
C GLY A 405 6.71 4.92 15.73
N ASP A 406 6.13 4.97 16.93
CA ASP A 406 5.57 6.20 17.54
C ASP A 406 6.64 7.25 17.96
N GLY A 407 7.71 7.38 17.18
CA GLY A 407 8.86 8.25 17.41
C GLY A 407 9.38 8.89 16.13
N GLY A 408 8.50 9.54 15.35
CA GLY A 408 8.76 10.81 14.66
C GLY A 408 9.95 11.00 13.70
N ASP A 409 10.79 10.02 13.44
CA ASP A 409 11.85 10.16 12.46
C ASP A 409 11.35 9.66 11.10
N GLU A 410 11.18 10.61 10.15
CA GLU A 410 10.86 10.33 8.75
C GLU A 410 11.84 9.29 8.18
N LEU A 411 11.30 8.27 7.51
CA LEU A 411 12.03 7.28 6.72
C LEU A 411 12.70 7.91 5.50
#